data_AF-A0A4Q7DTI7-F1
#
_entry.id   AF-A0A4Q7DTI7-F1
#
_cell.length_a   1.000
_cell.length_b   1.000
_cell.length_c   1.000
_cell.angle_alpha   90.00
_cell.angle_beta   90.00
_cell.angle_gamma   90.00
#
_symmetry.space_group_name_H-M   'P 1'
#
loop_
_entity.id
_entity.type
_entity.pdbx_description
1 polymer ?
#
loop_
_entity_poly.entity_id
_entity_poly.type
_entity_poly.pdbx_seq_one_letter_code
_entity_poly.pdbx_strand_id
1 'polypeptide(L)' 'MDFYFYVQSEEQEERIYQQYLHTDMTVSFVEFKKALGYKPLRQSKQEKKEAVTQEEEIKRLKRASQFINFNGEGGKE' A
#
# COMPACT_ATOMS: atom_id res chain seq x y z
N MET A 1 11.51 -3.08 -7.88
CA MET A 1 10.58 -1.96 -7.66
C MET A 1 10.82 -1.21 -6.36
N ASP A 2 11.51 -1.79 -5.36
CA ASP A 2 11.76 -1.14 -4.07
C ASP A 2 12.74 0.04 -4.06
N PHE A 3 13.75 0.04 -4.94
CA PHE A 3 14.77 1.09 -5.00
C PHE A 3 14.21 2.45 -5.46
N TYR A 4 13.34 2.47 -6.47
CA TYR A 4 12.73 3.71 -6.96
C TYR A 4 11.90 4.41 -5.88
N PHE A 5 11.13 3.64 -5.11
CA PHE A 5 10.35 4.18 -3.99
C PHE A 5 11.23 4.65 -2.83
N TYR A 6 12.41 4.05 -2.65
CA TYR A 6 13.38 4.49 -1.65
C TYR A 6 13.94 5.87 -2.01
N VAL A 7 14.48 6.02 -3.21
CA VAL A 7 15.05 7.30 -3.70
C VAL A 7 14.00 8.41 -3.66
N GLN A 8 12.80 8.13 -4.14
CA GLN A 8 11.71 9.11 -4.11
C GLN A 8 11.30 9.50 -2.68
N SER A 9 11.43 8.59 -1.71
CA SER A 9 11.11 8.89 -0.31
C SER A 9 12.17 9.76 0.37
N GLU A 10 13.45 9.54 0.07
CA GLU A 10 14.54 10.38 0.58
C GLU A 10 14.44 11.82 0.05
N GLU A 11 14.24 11.98 -1.26
CA GLU A 11 14.09 13.31 -1.88
C GLU A 11 12.88 14.10 -1.34
N GLN A 12 11.84 13.39 -0.89
CA GLN A 12 10.68 14.02 -0.26
C GLN A 12 10.95 14.40 1.19
N GLU A 13 11.60 13.54 1.97
CA GLU A 13 11.98 13.88 3.34
C GLU A 13 12.94 15.07 3.38
N GLU A 14 13.91 15.12 2.47
CA GLU A 14 14.86 16.23 2.39
C GLU A 14 14.16 17.55 2.07
N ARG A 15 13.21 17.56 1.12
CA ARG A 15 12.39 18.74 0.83
C ARG A 15 11.57 19.22 2.02
N ILE A 16 10.94 18.32 2.75
CA ILE A 16 10.14 18.67 3.92
C ILE A 16 11.02 19.18 5.06
N TYR A 17 12.22 18.61 5.21
CA TYR A 17 13.20 19.10 6.17
C TYR A 17 13.68 20.51 5.83
N GLN A 18 13.97 20.80 4.55
CA GLN A 18 14.30 22.16 4.11
C GLN A 18 13.16 23.14 4.39
N GLN A 19 11.91 22.76 4.12
CA GLN A 19 10.75 23.59 4.48
C GLN A 19 10.68 23.86 5.98
N TYR A 20 10.92 22.84 6.81
CA TYR A 20 10.93 22.99 8.26
C TYR A 20 11.99 23.98 8.75
N LEU A 21 13.20 23.93 8.18
CA LEU A 21 14.29 24.87 8.50
C LEU A 21 13.96 26.33 8.15
N HIS A 22 13.04 26.55 7.22
CA HIS A 22 12.54 27.88 6.85
C HIS A 22 11.31 28.33 7.65
N THR A 23 10.91 27.58 8.68
CA THR A 23 9.88 27.99 9.64
C THR A 23 10.49 28.43 10.95
N ASP A 24 9.68 28.99 11.85
CA ASP A 24 10.11 29.39 13.19
C ASP A 24 10.53 28.21 14.10
N MET A 25 10.45 26.96 13.61
CA MET A 25 10.82 25.72 14.33
C MET A 25 10.26 25.62 15.76
N THR A 26 9.09 26.21 15.98
CA THR A 26 8.40 26.23 17.28
C THR A 26 7.82 24.88 17.66
N VAL A 27 7.63 24.01 16.67
CA VAL A 27 7.15 22.63 16.82
C VAL A 27 8.24 21.65 16.40
N SER A 28 8.19 20.42 16.91
CA SER A 28 9.13 19.38 16.49
C SER A 28 8.95 19.05 15.01
N PHE A 29 10.00 18.54 14.36
CA PHE A 29 9.91 18.10 12.96
C PHE A 29 8.83 17.01 12.75
N VAL A 30 8.60 16.16 13.76
CA VAL A 30 7.55 15.14 13.71
C VAL A 30 6.15 15.77 13.69
N GLU A 31 5.91 16.78 14.53
CA GLU A 31 4.65 17.52 14.55
C GLU A 31 4.45 18.34 13.29
N PHE A 32 5.51 18.94 12.76
CA PHE A 32 5.50 19.63 11.48
C PHE A 32 5.09 18.70 10.33
N LYS A 33 5.72 17.51 10.23
CA LYS A 33 5.34 16.48 9.25
C LYS A 33 3.88 16.06 9.38
N LYS A 34 3.39 15.93 10.62
CA LYS A 34 1.99 15.58 10.90
C LYS A 34 1.03 16.70 10.49
N ALA A 35 1.37 17.96 10.73
CA ALA A 35 0.57 19.13 10.34
C ALA A 35 0.49 19.28 8.81
N LEU A 36 1.56 18.94 8.09
CA LEU A 36 1.57 18.87 6.62
C LEU A 36 0.79 17.68 6.05
N GLY A 37 0.34 16.74 6.89
CA GLY A 37 -0.34 15.52 6.43
C GLY A 37 0.57 14.56 5.67
N TYR A 38 1.89 14.61 5.90
CA TYR A 38 2.84 13.72 5.23
C TYR A 38 2.59 12.26 5.62
N LYS A 39 2.40 11.40 4.61
CA LYS A 39 2.32 9.94 4.75
C LYS A 39 3.44 9.30 3.93
N PRO A 40 4.22 8.36 4.50
CA PRO A 40 5.23 7.63 3.74
C PRO A 40 4.62 6.91 2.54
N LEU A 41 5.27 7.01 1.37
CA LEU A 41 4.81 6.38 0.12
C LEU A 41 4.59 4.85 0.24
N ARG A 42 5.34 4.18 1.11
CA ARG A 42 5.15 2.75 1.39
C ARG A 42 3.92 2.46 2.25
N GLN A 43 3.59 3.35 3.17
CA GLN A 43 2.44 3.19 4.07
C GLN A 43 1.11 3.48 3.36
N SER A 44 1.09 4.42 2.41
CA SER A 44 -0.12 4.72 1.63
C SER A 44 -0.57 3.56 0.72
N LYS A 45 0.37 2.72 0.25
CA LYS A 45 0.04 1.46 -0.47
C LYS A 45 -0.31 0.30 0.45
N GLN A 46 -0.01 0.43 1.74
CA GLN A 46 -0.36 -0.55 2.76
C GLN A 46 -1.72 -0.27 3.37
N GLU A 47 -2.43 0.76 2.91
CA GLU A 47 -3.80 1.06 3.35
C GLU A 47 -4.72 -0.11 2.98
N LYS A 48 -5.01 -0.88 4.03
CA LYS A 48 -6.08 -1.86 4.21
C LYS A 48 -6.09 -2.98 3.16
N LYS A 49 -5.32 -4.03 3.44
CA LYS A 49 -5.86 -5.37 3.21
C LYS A 49 -7.12 -5.44 4.07
N GLU A 50 -8.28 -5.17 3.48
CA GLU A 50 -9.57 -5.45 4.11
C GLU A 50 -9.50 -6.89 4.62
N ALA A 51 -9.90 -7.11 5.88
CA ALA A 51 -9.98 -8.45 6.43
C ALA A 51 -11.01 -9.21 5.60
N VAL A 52 -10.52 -10.01 4.65
CA VAL A 52 -11.37 -10.82 3.78
C VAL A 52 -12.12 -11.77 4.71
N THR A 53 -13.44 -11.67 4.72
CA THR A 53 -14.26 -12.57 5.52
C THR A 53 -14.16 -13.98 4.95
N GLN A 54 -14.29 -15.02 5.79
CA GLN A 54 -14.16 -16.42 5.36
C GLN A 54 -15.11 -16.75 4.19
N GLU A 55 -16.27 -16.10 4.12
CA GLU A 55 -17.23 -16.26 3.01
C GLU A 55 -16.70 -15.75 1.67
N GLU A 56 -15.97 -14.64 1.65
CA GLU A 56 -15.37 -14.08 0.44
C GLU A 56 -14.20 -14.92 -0.06
N GLU A 57 -13.43 -15.52 0.86
CA GLU A 57 -12.38 -16.49 0.50
C GLU A 57 -12.97 -17.73 -0.16
N ILE A 58 -14.05 -18.30 0.40
CA ILE A 58 -14.75 -19.45 -0.19
C ILE A 58 -15.29 -19.13 -1.58
N LYS A 59 -15.85 -17.93 -1.80
CA LYS A 59 -16.32 -17.48 -3.13
C LYS A 59 -15.17 -17.38 -4.14
N ARG A 60 -14.01 -16.84 -3.73
CA ARG A 60 -12.82 -16.76 -4.59
C ARG A 60 -12.27 -18.13 -4.92
N LEU A 61 -12.22 -19.05 -3.95
CA LEU A 61 -11.78 -20.43 -4.15
C LEU A 61 -12.71 -21.18 -5.12
N LYS A 62 -14.04 -21.08 -4.95
CA LYS A 62 -15.02 -21.66 -5.89
C LYS A 62 -14.90 -21.10 -7.30
N ARG A 63 -14.57 -19.81 -7.44
CA ARG A 63 -14.32 -19.18 -8.74
C ARG A 63 -13.03 -19.71 -9.38
N ALA A 64 -11.96 -19.85 -8.60
CA ALA A 64 -10.69 -20.38 -9.08
C ALA A 64 -10.81 -21.87 -9.50
N SER A 65 -11.59 -22.68 -8.76
CA SER A 65 -11.77 -24.10 -9.08
C SER A 65 -12.49 -24.34 -10.41
N GLN A 66 -13.32 -23.39 -10.89
CA GLN A 66 -13.93 -23.44 -12.22
C GLN A 66 -12.90 -23.40 -13.35
N PHE A 67 -11.75 -22.72 -13.13
CA PHE A 67 -10.69 -22.63 -14.13
C PHE A 67 -9.72 -23.82 -14.07
N ILE A 68 -9.60 -24.48 -12.92
CA ILE A 68 -8.79 -25.70 -12.75
C ILE A 68 -9.48 -26.90 -13.41
N ASN A 69 -10.82 -26.95 -13.36
CA ASN A 69 -11.61 -28.04 -13.94
C ASN A 69 -11.91 -27.87 -15.44
N PHE A 70 -11.31 -26.88 -16.13
CA PHE A 70 -11.55 -26.68 -17.56
C PHE A 70 -10.93 -27.79 -18.44
N ASN A 71 -9.98 -28.57 -17.90
CA ASN A 71 -9.42 -29.74 -18.57
C ASN A 71 -9.67 -31.00 -17.73
N GLY A 72 -10.89 -31.57 -17.74
CA GLY A 72 -11.07 -32.81 -16.99
C GLY A 72 -12.34 -33.64 -17.19
N GLU A 73 -13.54 -33.07 -17.34
CA GLU A 73 -14.75 -33.88 -17.51
C GLU A 73 -15.76 -33.19 -18.44
N GLY A 74 -15.38 -33.11 -19.72
CA GLY A 74 -16.26 -32.83 -20.86
C GLY A 74 -16.24 -33.99 -21.86
N GLY A 75 -16.16 -35.23 -21.36
CA GLY A 75 -16.05 -36.43 -22.18
C GLY A 75 -16.47 -37.66 -21.43
N LYS A 76 -17.77 -37.86 -21.29
CA LYS A 76 -18.36 -39.21 -21.34
C LYS A 76 -19.62 -39.14 -22.20
N GLU A 77 -19.60 -40.05 -23.17
CA GLU A 77 -20.71 -40.49 -24.03
C GLU A 77 -22.00 -40.75 -23.25
#